data_AF-A0A7L4GQT2-F1
#
_entry.id   AF-A0A7L4GQT2-F1
#
_cell.length_a   1.000
_cell.length_b   1.000
_cell.length_c   1.000
_cell.angle_alpha   90.00
_cell.angle_beta   90.00
_cell.angle_gamma   90.00
#
_symmetry.space_group_name_H-M   'P 1'
#
loop_
_entity.id
_entity.type
_entity.pdbx_description
1 polymer ?
#
loop_
_entity_poly.entity_id
_entity_poly.type
_entity_poly.pdbx_seq_one_letter_code
_entity_poly.pdbx_strand_id
1 'polypeptide(L)'
;FLDAYDAIRRRSYPAVVERLALAARSLPEPQLQRRLQELCAEVQGGSQPRMTELYAVRSLFSGSPLGLNKLQVSHVRALSQVLFLTPHLPAFFLRRRLRSHVLEIRHLDRAMLRLGLGQLCEEELRAACYLRGLNSTQLSAGECRVWLEQWLRLSSKLQASEASLLANSMVLLSLNYLRAKA
;
A
#
# COMPACT_ATOMS: atom_id res chain seq x y z
N PHE A 1 -5.38 -11.78 -18.69
CA PHE A 1 -4.13 -12.08 -17.95
C PHE A 1 -4.03 -11.26 -16.67
N LEU A 2 -4.08 -9.92 -16.72
CA LEU A 2 -3.98 -9.05 -15.54
C LEU A 2 -5.06 -9.32 -14.47
N ASP A 3 -6.30 -9.65 -14.87
CA ASP A 3 -7.37 -9.95 -13.91
C ASP A 3 -7.13 -11.23 -13.09
N ALA A 4 -6.46 -12.24 -13.67
CA ALA A 4 -6.12 -13.46 -12.93
C ALA A 4 -5.08 -13.18 -11.84
N TYR A 5 -4.05 -12.37 -12.15
CA TYR A 5 -3.08 -11.92 -11.17
C TYR A 5 -3.69 -10.96 -10.14
N ASP A 6 -4.62 -10.09 -10.56
CA ASP A 6 -5.35 -9.24 -9.63
C ASP A 6 -6.18 -10.06 -8.66
N ALA A 7 -6.89 -11.09 -9.13
CA ALA A 7 -7.66 -11.99 -8.27
C ALA A 7 -6.76 -12.67 -7.22
N ILE A 8 -5.56 -13.10 -7.60
CA ILE A 8 -4.56 -13.66 -6.66
C ILE A 8 -4.13 -12.61 -5.64
N ARG A 9 -3.75 -11.41 -6.10
CA ARG A 9 -3.33 -10.29 -5.25
C ARG A 9 -4.41 -9.86 -4.26
N ARG A 10 -5.67 -9.75 -4.72
CA ARG A 10 -6.83 -9.33 -3.91
C ARG A 10 -7.16 -10.32 -2.80
N ARG A 11 -6.89 -11.62 -2.96
CA ARG A 11 -7.05 -12.61 -1.87
C ARG A 11 -6.22 -12.26 -0.63
N SER A 12 -5.12 -11.54 -0.79
CA SER A 12 -4.25 -11.12 0.32
C SER A 12 -4.68 -9.78 0.96
N TYR A 13 -5.55 -8.99 0.34
CA TYR A 13 -5.90 -7.65 0.83
C TYR A 13 -6.61 -7.69 2.19
N PRO A 14 -7.65 -8.52 2.41
CA PRO A 14 -8.31 -8.60 3.72
C PRO A 14 -7.32 -8.97 4.83
N ALA A 15 -6.41 -9.91 4.53
CA ALA A 15 -5.37 -10.36 5.43
C ALA A 15 -4.38 -9.25 5.83
N VAL A 16 -4.07 -8.30 4.94
CA VAL A 16 -3.21 -7.14 5.26
C VAL A 16 -3.93 -6.17 6.20
N VAL A 17 -5.19 -5.82 5.88
CA VAL A 17 -5.97 -4.86 6.69
C VAL A 17 -6.27 -5.42 8.07
N GLU A 18 -6.67 -6.70 8.17
CA GLU A 18 -6.90 -7.38 9.43
C GLU A 18 -5.65 -7.37 10.33
N ARG A 19 -4.48 -7.70 9.76
CA ARG A 19 -3.22 -7.72 10.53
C ARG A 19 -2.78 -6.34 10.97
N LEU A 20 -3.03 -5.32 10.15
CA LEU A 20 -2.79 -3.93 10.53
C LEU A 20 -3.70 -3.52 11.69
N ALA A 21 -4.99 -3.87 11.64
CA ALA A 21 -5.93 -3.60 12.72
C ALA A 21 -5.57 -4.35 14.02
N LEU A 22 -5.11 -5.60 13.93
CA LEU A 22 -4.62 -6.38 15.07
C LEU A 22 -3.37 -5.73 15.68
N ALA A 23 -2.40 -5.33 14.85
CA ALA A 23 -1.20 -4.65 15.32
C ALA A 23 -1.52 -3.30 15.99
N ALA A 24 -2.53 -2.59 15.49
CA ALA A 24 -3.01 -1.34 16.09
C ALA A 24 -3.46 -1.51 17.55
N ARG A 25 -4.02 -2.67 17.93
CA ARG A 25 -4.46 -2.94 19.32
C ARG A 25 -3.32 -2.92 20.35
N SER A 26 -2.09 -3.16 19.90
CA SER A 26 -0.89 -3.20 20.74
C SER A 26 -0.13 -1.87 20.81
N LEU A 27 -0.69 -0.79 20.22
CA LEU A 27 -0.04 0.51 20.19
C LEU A 27 -0.06 1.18 21.57
N PRO A 28 1.07 1.76 22.02
CA PRO A 28 1.14 2.39 23.33
C PRO A 28 0.46 3.76 23.39
N GLU A 29 0.34 4.45 22.25
CA GLU A 29 -0.22 5.81 22.18
C GLU A 29 -1.73 5.77 21.84
N PRO A 30 -2.64 6.10 22.77
CA PRO A 30 -4.08 5.89 22.59
C PRO A 30 -4.69 6.69 21.43
N GLN A 31 -4.16 7.88 21.15
CA GLN A 31 -4.65 8.73 20.06
C GLN A 31 -4.30 8.13 18.69
N LEU A 32 -3.04 7.72 18.49
CA LEU A 32 -2.60 7.09 17.25
C LEU A 32 -3.19 5.69 17.08
N GLN A 33 -3.37 4.96 18.19
CA GLN A 33 -4.11 3.70 18.22
C GLN A 33 -5.51 3.87 17.64
N ARG A 34 -6.29 4.82 18.18
CA ARG A 34 -7.65 5.09 17.73
C ARG A 34 -7.67 5.45 16.25
N ARG A 35 -6.82 6.39 15.82
CA ARG A 35 -6.73 6.81 14.40
C ARG A 35 -6.45 5.65 13.45
N LEU A 36 -5.52 4.75 13.81
CA LEU A 36 -5.22 3.60 12.96
C LEU A 36 -6.35 2.57 12.95
N GLN A 37 -7.03 2.37 14.09
CA GLN A 37 -8.20 1.50 14.16
C GLN A 37 -9.37 2.04 13.33
N GLU A 38 -9.65 3.34 13.41
CA GLU A 38 -10.66 4.02 12.60
C GLU A 38 -10.35 3.88 11.11
N LEU A 39 -9.10 4.17 10.70
CA LEU A 39 -8.64 3.99 9.33
C LEU A 39 -8.84 2.54 8.83
N CYS A 40 -8.52 1.54 9.66
CA CYS A 40 -8.73 0.14 9.28
C CYS A 40 -10.22 -0.20 9.18
N ALA A 41 -11.04 0.27 10.12
CA ALA A 41 -12.48 0.03 10.14
C ALA A 41 -13.19 0.65 8.93
N GLU A 42 -12.83 1.88 8.55
CA GLU A 42 -13.33 2.55 7.35
C GLU A 42 -13.01 1.76 6.09
N VAL A 43 -11.75 1.33 5.94
CA VAL A 43 -11.32 0.52 4.80
C VAL A 43 -12.01 -0.85 4.79
N GLN A 44 -12.22 -1.48 5.95
CA GLN A 44 -12.99 -2.72 6.04
C GLN A 44 -14.48 -2.52 5.72
N GLY A 45 -15.03 -1.35 6.05
CA GLY A 45 -16.40 -0.94 5.73
C GLY A 45 -16.63 -0.60 4.25
N GLY A 46 -15.57 -0.56 3.44
CA GLY A 46 -15.65 -0.26 2.01
C GLY A 46 -15.35 1.20 1.65
N SER A 47 -14.93 2.02 2.60
CA SER A 47 -14.57 3.42 2.37
C SER A 47 -13.15 3.56 1.81
N GLN A 48 -12.94 4.62 1.02
CA GLN A 48 -11.62 4.98 0.53
C GLN A 48 -10.91 5.87 1.58
N PRO A 49 -9.70 5.52 2.01
CA PRO A 49 -9.01 6.29 3.04
C PRO A 49 -8.51 7.62 2.49
N ARG A 50 -8.52 8.66 3.34
CA ARG A 50 -8.02 9.98 3.01
C ARG A 50 -6.52 10.05 3.21
N MET A 51 -5.86 10.86 2.38
CA MET A 51 -4.42 11.10 2.49
C MET A 51 -4.02 11.64 3.86
N THR A 52 -4.87 12.47 4.48
CA THR A 52 -4.66 13.05 5.81
C THR A 52 -4.61 11.99 6.91
N GLU A 53 -5.44 10.95 6.81
CA GLU A 53 -5.47 9.83 7.77
C GLU A 53 -4.18 9.02 7.69
N LEU A 54 -3.70 8.72 6.47
CA LEU A 54 -2.42 8.03 6.25
C LEU A 54 -1.23 8.83 6.81
N TYR A 55 -1.19 10.15 6.59
CA TYR A 55 -0.12 10.98 7.16
C TYR A 55 -0.21 11.09 8.68
N ALA A 56 -1.42 11.09 9.26
CA ALA A 56 -1.62 11.19 10.69
C ALA A 56 -1.06 9.99 11.47
N VAL A 57 -0.91 8.83 10.81
CA VAL A 57 -0.38 7.60 11.42
C VAL A 57 1.06 7.27 11.00
N ARG A 58 1.71 8.11 10.17
CA ARG A 58 3.03 7.77 9.56
C ARG A 58 4.12 7.42 10.57
N SER A 59 4.16 8.12 11.70
CA SER A 59 5.20 7.94 12.72
C SER A 59 5.21 6.52 13.29
N LEU A 60 4.05 5.85 13.33
CA LEU A 60 3.92 4.48 13.80
C LEU A 60 4.74 3.48 12.97
N PHE A 61 4.96 3.78 11.68
CA PHE A 61 5.61 2.88 10.72
C PHE A 61 7.11 3.09 10.60
N SER A 62 7.69 4.06 11.33
CA SER A 62 9.15 4.25 11.36
C SER A 62 9.88 3.29 12.31
N GLY A 63 9.17 2.68 13.25
CA GLY A 63 9.75 1.90 14.35
C GLY A 63 8.80 0.85 14.92
N SER A 64 8.98 0.44 16.17
CA SER A 64 8.06 -0.53 16.78
C SER A 64 6.66 0.08 16.99
N PRO A 65 5.56 -0.64 16.75
CA PRO A 65 5.48 -2.04 16.27
C PRO A 65 5.30 -2.18 14.74
N LEU A 66 5.00 -1.10 14.00
CA LEU A 66 4.58 -1.20 12.59
C LEU A 66 5.70 -1.02 11.57
N GLY A 67 6.91 -0.72 12.02
CA GLY A 67 8.11 -0.68 11.19
C GLY A 67 8.39 -2.05 10.58
N LEU A 68 8.87 -2.05 9.35
CA LEU A 68 8.99 -3.27 8.54
C LEU A 68 9.76 -4.42 9.24
N ASN A 69 10.78 -4.09 10.02
CA ASN A 69 11.58 -5.06 10.78
C ASN A 69 10.88 -5.60 12.03
N LYS A 70 9.83 -4.92 12.51
CA LYS A 70 9.05 -5.25 13.70
C LYS A 70 7.70 -5.90 13.38
N LEU A 71 7.23 -5.77 12.14
CA LEU A 71 6.01 -6.44 11.69
C LEU A 71 6.06 -7.95 11.94
N GLN A 72 4.92 -8.48 12.36
CA GLN A 72 4.71 -9.91 12.46
C GLN A 72 4.93 -10.59 11.11
N VAL A 73 5.53 -11.78 11.11
CA VAL A 73 5.88 -12.50 9.88
C VAL A 73 4.66 -12.77 9.02
N SER A 74 3.50 -13.03 9.63
CA SER A 74 2.23 -13.22 8.93
C SER A 74 1.82 -11.98 8.12
N HIS A 75 2.09 -10.78 8.62
CA HIS A 75 1.81 -9.51 7.93
C HIS A 75 2.78 -9.26 6.79
N VAL A 76 4.06 -9.53 7.02
CA VAL A 76 5.09 -9.47 5.97
C VAL A 76 4.75 -10.44 4.84
N ARG A 77 4.27 -11.66 5.13
CA ARG A 77 3.82 -12.63 4.12
C ARG A 77 2.64 -12.12 3.31
N ALA A 78 1.61 -11.56 3.97
CA ALA A 78 0.46 -11.00 3.28
C ALA A 78 0.88 -9.85 2.34
N LEU A 79 1.72 -8.91 2.80
CA LEU A 79 2.28 -7.83 1.98
C LEU A 79 3.16 -8.35 0.83
N SER A 80 3.90 -9.43 1.07
CA SER A 80 4.75 -10.05 0.03
C SER A 80 3.91 -10.65 -1.09
N GLN A 81 2.78 -11.29 -0.76
CA GLN A 81 1.85 -11.82 -1.76
C GLN A 81 1.21 -10.71 -2.61
N VAL A 82 0.91 -9.55 -2.02
CA VAL A 82 0.39 -8.38 -2.75
C VAL A 82 1.33 -7.93 -3.87
N LEU A 83 2.64 -8.07 -3.62
CA LEU A 83 3.72 -7.71 -4.53
C LEU A 83 4.27 -8.90 -5.32
N PHE A 84 3.55 -10.02 -5.34
CA PHE A 84 3.96 -11.25 -6.03
C PHE A 84 5.36 -11.78 -5.64
N LEU A 85 5.81 -11.45 -4.42
CA LEU A 85 7.07 -11.96 -3.86
C LEU A 85 6.86 -13.34 -3.24
N THR A 86 7.88 -14.21 -3.33
CA THR A 86 7.85 -15.58 -2.76
C THR A 86 7.63 -15.54 -1.23
N PRO A 87 6.46 -15.95 -0.71
CA PRO A 87 6.11 -15.76 0.71
C PRO A 87 6.67 -16.85 1.64
N HIS A 88 7.22 -17.93 1.08
CA HIS A 88 7.71 -19.10 1.81
C HIS A 88 9.18 -18.99 2.24
N LEU A 89 9.80 -17.83 2.08
CA LEU A 89 11.16 -17.58 2.52
C LEU A 89 11.25 -17.39 4.04
N PRO A 90 12.43 -17.66 4.65
CA PRO A 90 12.66 -17.30 6.04
C PRO A 90 12.41 -15.81 6.29
N ALA A 91 11.96 -15.49 7.51
CA ALA A 91 11.39 -14.19 7.83
C ALA A 91 12.34 -13.00 7.57
N PHE A 92 13.65 -13.19 7.75
CA PHE A 92 14.66 -12.18 7.46
C PHE A 92 14.73 -11.86 5.96
N PHE A 93 14.84 -12.89 5.11
CA PHE A 93 14.88 -12.72 3.65
C PHE A 93 13.60 -12.11 3.12
N LEU A 94 12.45 -12.53 3.66
CA LEU A 94 11.16 -11.99 3.25
C LEU A 94 11.07 -10.48 3.51
N ARG A 95 11.47 -10.03 4.71
CA ARG A 95 11.53 -8.60 5.05
C ARG A 95 12.50 -7.84 4.16
N ARG A 96 13.69 -8.40 3.88
CA ARG A 96 14.68 -7.78 2.99
C ARG A 96 14.14 -7.61 1.57
N ARG A 97 13.51 -8.64 1.00
CA ARG A 97 12.91 -8.58 -0.34
C ARG A 97 11.77 -7.57 -0.40
N LEU A 98 10.86 -7.61 0.57
CA LEU A 98 9.77 -6.66 0.67
C LEU A 98 10.30 -5.22 0.77
N ARG A 99 11.30 -4.98 1.64
CA ARG A 99 11.96 -3.67 1.77
C ARG A 99 12.53 -3.19 0.45
N SER A 100 13.34 -4.04 -0.20
CA SER A 100 14.03 -3.70 -1.44
C SER A 100 13.02 -3.31 -2.51
N HIS A 101 11.98 -4.12 -2.70
CA HIS A 101 10.98 -3.90 -3.74
C HIS A 101 10.13 -2.64 -3.49
N VAL A 102 9.71 -2.42 -2.24
CA VAL A 102 8.94 -1.22 -1.88
C VAL A 102 9.78 0.06 -2.04
N LEU A 103 11.07 0.01 -1.72
CA LEU A 103 11.97 1.14 -1.94
C LEU A 103 12.25 1.38 -3.43
N GLU A 104 12.38 0.33 -4.23
CA GLU A 104 12.48 0.42 -5.69
C GLU A 104 11.26 1.14 -6.29
N ILE A 105 10.05 0.74 -5.90
CA ILE A 105 8.81 1.43 -6.29
C ILE A 105 8.85 2.91 -5.90
N ARG A 106 9.30 3.25 -4.69
CA ARG A 106 9.46 4.64 -4.26
C ARG A 106 10.49 5.42 -5.09
N HIS A 107 11.57 4.77 -5.53
CA HIS A 107 12.54 5.41 -6.42
C HIS A 107 11.95 5.67 -7.81
N LEU A 108 11.19 4.70 -8.35
CA LEU A 108 10.42 4.87 -9.59
C LEU A 108 9.40 6.02 -9.46
N ASP A 109 8.70 6.11 -8.34
CA ASP A 109 7.74 7.20 -8.06
C ASP A 109 8.39 8.58 -8.11
N ARG A 110 9.58 8.71 -7.52
CA ARG A 110 10.34 9.97 -7.53
C ARG A 110 10.83 10.33 -8.92
N ALA A 111 11.28 9.34 -9.70
CA ALA A 111 11.65 9.55 -11.09
C ALA A 111 10.43 10.00 -11.93
N MET A 112 9.29 9.35 -11.74
CA MET A 112 8.04 9.67 -12.43
C MET A 112 7.54 11.09 -12.10
N LEU A 113 7.62 11.52 -10.83
CA LEU A 113 7.31 12.90 -10.45
C LEU A 113 8.23 13.93 -11.10
N ARG A 114 9.52 13.61 -11.27
CA ARG A 114 10.49 14.48 -11.94
C ARG A 114 10.24 14.61 -13.44
N LEU A 115 9.84 13.51 -14.10
CA LEU A 115 9.51 13.48 -15.53
C LEU A 115 8.14 14.11 -15.83
N GLY A 116 7.20 13.99 -14.88
CA GLY A 116 5.85 14.48 -14.99
C GLY A 116 4.89 13.43 -15.56
N LEU A 117 3.72 13.28 -14.93
CA LEU A 117 2.68 12.33 -15.34
C LEU A 117 2.08 12.62 -16.72
N GLY A 118 2.26 13.83 -17.25
CA GLY A 118 1.80 14.19 -18.60
C GLY A 118 2.55 13.47 -19.72
N GLN A 119 3.72 12.90 -19.41
CA GLN A 119 4.56 12.18 -20.37
C GLN A 119 4.18 10.70 -20.52
N LEU A 120 3.34 10.17 -19.64
CA LEU A 120 2.94 8.77 -19.69
C LEU A 120 1.83 8.56 -20.72
N CYS A 121 2.00 7.56 -21.58
CA CYS A 121 0.90 7.07 -22.41
C CYS A 121 -0.14 6.32 -21.55
N GLU A 122 -1.30 6.01 -22.10
CA GLU A 122 -2.35 5.30 -21.34
C GLU A 122 -1.89 3.92 -20.84
N GLU A 123 -1.09 3.21 -21.63
CA GLU A 123 -0.57 1.89 -21.26
C GLU A 123 0.40 1.99 -20.08
N GLU A 124 1.32 2.94 -20.11
CA GLU A 124 2.26 3.22 -19.02
C GLU A 124 1.52 3.67 -17.76
N LEU A 125 0.48 4.49 -17.89
CA LEU A 125 -0.35 4.92 -16.78
C LEU A 125 -1.05 3.74 -16.11
N ARG A 126 -1.68 2.85 -16.90
CA ARG A 126 -2.32 1.63 -16.39
C ARG A 126 -1.30 0.69 -15.74
N ALA A 127 -0.15 0.47 -16.39
CA ALA A 127 0.94 -0.35 -15.83
C ALA A 127 1.48 0.23 -14.52
N ALA A 128 1.62 1.56 -14.43
CA ALA A 128 2.05 2.23 -13.21
C ALA A 128 1.06 2.01 -12.06
N CYS A 129 -0.24 2.18 -12.32
CA CYS A 129 -1.30 1.85 -11.35
C CYS A 129 -1.22 0.38 -10.91
N TYR A 130 -1.10 -0.53 -11.86
CA TYR A 130 -1.03 -1.97 -11.61
C TYR A 130 0.14 -2.36 -10.72
N LEU A 131 1.34 -1.85 -11.00
CA LEU A 131 2.54 -2.10 -10.20
C LEU A 131 2.37 -1.73 -8.71
N ARG A 132 1.50 -0.76 -8.42
CA ARG A 132 1.28 -0.21 -7.07
C ARG A 132 0.05 -0.79 -6.37
N GLY A 133 -0.59 -1.79 -6.97
CA GLY A 133 -1.69 -2.55 -6.36
C GLY A 133 -3.09 -2.23 -6.92
N LEU A 134 -3.22 -1.25 -7.81
CA LEU A 134 -4.53 -0.90 -8.38
C LEU A 134 -4.84 -1.78 -9.60
N ASN A 135 -6.01 -2.41 -9.65
CA ASN A 135 -6.48 -2.98 -10.90
C ASN A 135 -7.06 -1.88 -11.80
N SER A 136 -6.35 -1.56 -12.88
CA SER A 136 -6.72 -0.52 -13.84
C SER A 136 -7.57 -1.01 -15.01
N THR A 137 -7.88 -2.32 -15.11
CA THR A 137 -8.61 -2.88 -16.27
C THR A 137 -10.02 -2.31 -16.41
N GLN A 138 -10.65 -1.95 -15.29
CA GLN A 138 -12.01 -1.41 -15.24
C GLN A 138 -12.05 0.11 -15.03
N LEU A 139 -10.90 0.79 -15.10
CA LEU A 139 -10.80 2.23 -14.85
C LEU A 139 -10.54 2.99 -16.15
N SER A 140 -11.14 4.18 -16.26
CA SER A 140 -10.76 5.16 -17.27
C SER A 140 -9.32 5.66 -17.05
N ALA A 141 -8.71 6.22 -18.10
CA ALA A 141 -7.39 6.84 -17.99
C ALA A 141 -7.39 8.00 -16.97
N GLY A 142 -8.46 8.79 -16.91
CA GLY A 142 -8.62 9.86 -15.92
C GLY A 142 -8.62 9.34 -14.48
N GLU A 143 -9.34 8.25 -14.21
CA GLU A 143 -9.39 7.64 -12.87
C GLU A 143 -8.04 7.03 -12.48
N CYS A 144 -7.33 6.41 -13.43
CA CYS A 144 -5.96 5.94 -13.20
C CYS A 144 -5.03 7.09 -12.85
N ARG A 145 -5.13 8.22 -13.56
CA ARG A 145 -4.34 9.43 -13.31
C ARG A 145 -4.58 9.99 -11.91
N VAL A 146 -5.86 10.16 -11.52
CA VAL A 146 -6.22 10.65 -10.19
C VAL A 146 -5.67 9.74 -9.09
N TRP A 147 -5.81 8.41 -9.24
CA TRP A 147 -5.27 7.47 -8.27
C TRP A 147 -3.73 7.54 -8.18
N LEU A 148 -3.05 7.55 -9.33
CA LEU A 148 -1.60 7.58 -9.38
C LEU A 148 -1.05 8.89 -8.80
N GLU A 149 -1.70 10.02 -9.02
CA GLU A 149 -1.35 11.29 -8.38
C GLU A 149 -1.45 11.20 -6.84
N GLN A 150 -2.51 10.58 -6.31
CA GLN A 150 -2.67 10.38 -4.87
C GLN A 150 -1.55 9.46 -4.32
N TRP A 151 -1.27 8.36 -5.01
CA TRP A 151 -0.17 7.46 -4.67
C TRP A 151 1.18 8.19 -4.63
N LEU A 152 1.52 8.92 -5.69
CA LEU A 152 2.81 9.61 -5.80
C LEU A 152 2.97 10.72 -4.76
N ARG A 153 1.89 11.42 -4.41
CA ARG A 153 1.89 12.39 -3.30
C ARG A 153 2.25 11.71 -1.98
N LEU A 154 1.76 10.50 -1.72
CA LEU A 154 2.12 9.71 -0.55
C LEU A 154 3.58 9.26 -0.59
N SER A 155 3.93 8.48 -1.60
CA SER A 155 5.18 7.74 -1.65
C SER A 155 6.42 8.65 -1.68
N SER A 156 6.30 9.82 -2.31
CA SER A 156 7.36 10.83 -2.34
C SER A 156 7.70 11.41 -0.97
N LYS A 157 6.70 11.58 -0.10
CA LYS A 157 6.85 12.15 1.25
C LYS A 157 7.29 11.13 2.30
N LEU A 158 7.01 9.84 2.10
CA LEU A 158 7.43 8.80 3.04
C LEU A 158 8.94 8.63 3.03
N GLN A 159 9.52 8.30 4.18
CA GLN A 159 10.94 7.97 4.37
C GLN A 159 11.21 6.48 4.18
N ALA A 160 12.48 6.09 4.07
CA ALA A 160 12.85 4.68 3.94
C ALA A 160 12.60 3.87 5.24
N SER A 161 12.53 4.54 6.39
CA SER A 161 12.08 3.94 7.67
C SER A 161 10.60 3.56 7.61
N GLU A 162 9.78 4.33 6.90
CA GLU A 162 8.33 4.19 6.77
C GLU A 162 7.92 3.23 5.62
N ALA A 163 8.83 2.38 5.15
CA ALA A 163 8.58 1.47 4.03
C ALA A 163 7.38 0.53 4.27
N SER A 164 7.10 0.16 5.52
CA SER A 164 5.91 -0.63 5.84
C SER A 164 4.62 0.16 5.63
N LEU A 165 4.58 1.47 5.86
CA LEU A 165 3.40 2.27 5.50
C LEU A 165 3.17 2.22 4.00
N LEU A 166 4.22 2.46 3.20
CA LEU A 166 4.12 2.41 1.74
C LEU A 166 3.60 1.05 1.24
N ALA A 167 4.08 -0.06 1.83
CA ALA A 167 3.60 -1.40 1.53
C ALA A 167 2.11 -1.60 1.89
N ASN A 168 1.68 -1.15 3.08
CA ASN A 168 0.27 -1.23 3.48
C ASN A 168 -0.61 -0.35 2.60
N SER A 169 -0.13 0.83 2.20
CA SER A 169 -0.87 1.76 1.35
C SER A 169 -1.20 1.22 -0.04
N MET A 170 -0.44 0.24 -0.55
CA MET A 170 -0.81 -0.49 -1.80
C MET A 170 -2.17 -1.16 -1.66
N VAL A 171 -2.48 -1.66 -0.46
CA VAL A 171 -3.77 -2.27 -0.16
C VAL A 171 -4.79 -1.21 0.22
N LEU A 172 -4.46 -0.33 1.16
CA LEU A 172 -5.39 0.66 1.70
C LEU A 172 -5.97 1.57 0.61
N LEU A 173 -5.16 1.99 -0.37
CA LEU A 173 -5.61 2.87 -1.46
C LEU A 173 -6.26 2.12 -2.62
N SER A 174 -6.08 0.80 -2.74
CA SER A 174 -6.54 0.03 -3.90
C SER A 174 -7.78 -0.81 -3.62
N LEU A 175 -7.97 -1.24 -2.36
CA LEU A 175 -9.00 -2.22 -1.98
C LEU A 175 -10.41 -1.77 -2.42
N ASN A 176 -10.75 -0.51 -2.12
CA ASN A 176 -12.09 0.04 -2.31
C ASN A 176 -12.19 1.04 -3.46
N TYR A 177 -11.13 1.30 -4.21
CA TYR A 177 -11.12 2.39 -5.19
C TYR A 177 -12.21 2.27 -6.26
N LEU A 178 -12.44 1.05 -6.77
CA LEU A 178 -13.54 0.78 -7.72
C LEU A 178 -14.92 0.95 -7.07
N ARG A 179 -15.08 0.51 -5.83
CA ARG A 179 -16.38 0.54 -5.12
C ARG A 179 -16.76 1.94 -4.66
N ALA A 180 -15.81 2.78 -4.29
CA ALA A 180 -16.04 4.16 -3.89
C ALA A 180 -16.53 5.06 -5.06
N LYS A 181 -16.57 4.51 -6.28
CA LYS A 181 -17.01 5.18 -7.50
C LYS A 181 -18.33 4.63 -8.05
N ALA A 182 -18.82 3.52 -7.50
CA ALA A 182 -20.11 2.91 -7.82
C ALA A 182 -21.19 3.45 -6.87
#